data_AF-Q9CPD7-F1
#
_entry.id   AF-Q9CPD7-F1
#
_cell.length_a   1.000
_cell.length_b   1.000
_cell.length_c   1.000
_cell.angle_alpha   90.00
_cell.angle_beta   90.00
_cell.angle_gamma   90.00
#
_symmetry.space_group_name_H-M   'P 1'
#
loop_
_entity.id
_entity.type
_entity.pdbx_description
1 polymer ?
#
loop_
_entity_poly.entity_id
_entity_poly.type
_entity_poly.pdbx_seq_one_letter_code
_entity_poly.pdbx_strand_id
1 'polypeptide(L)'
;MLSAILHGKKTGSGLAGRQFKIGETQGAEDLLTATIFERISYLPNNTFQEVIKKLFDDKEDIGNLQNIEYWPKWMNKNRFIEPDVVLTGTNGKNIIIEAKRYDNTQQQYAIQLANEIMSYYDSTGLSNPILLAIGGMDSYDKKRVEKIKKEIKNILIQNSFNREFTLYCISWKKLYQILESSIHQSEIFLQRILSDIREAYIWHGVRYKSIQWLKSLKRNDIIHISIPIKIRIEKKWIELKKMNISKTHFPSFLGE
;
A
#
# COMPACT_ATOMS: atom_id res chain seq x y z
N MET A 1 -1.32 0.33 -12.85
CA MET A 1 -0.66 1.32 -13.72
C MET A 1 -1.47 1.65 -14.96
N LEU A 2 -1.93 0.65 -15.74
CA LEU A 2 -2.64 0.95 -16.99
C LEU A 2 -3.91 1.78 -16.71
N SER A 3 -4.69 1.42 -15.70
CA SER A 3 -5.89 2.16 -15.30
C SER A 3 -5.57 3.61 -14.94
N ALA A 4 -4.49 3.87 -14.19
CA ALA A 4 -4.05 5.23 -13.87
C ALA A 4 -3.73 6.04 -15.14
N ILE A 5 -3.00 5.43 -16.08
CA ILE A 5 -2.64 6.09 -17.35
C ILE A 5 -3.90 6.38 -18.19
N LEU A 6 -4.81 5.40 -18.30
CA LEU A 6 -6.06 5.51 -19.06
C LEU A 6 -7.00 6.58 -18.48
N HIS A 7 -7.05 6.72 -17.15
CA HIS A 7 -7.86 7.75 -16.47
C HIS A 7 -7.15 9.11 -16.37
N GLY A 8 -6.08 9.32 -17.13
CA GLY A 8 -5.41 10.62 -17.21
C GLY A 8 -4.60 10.99 -15.96
N LYS A 9 -4.38 10.05 -15.01
CA LYS A 9 -3.52 10.23 -13.83
C LYS A 9 -2.03 10.18 -14.21
N LYS A 10 -1.65 10.87 -15.29
CA LYS A 10 -0.29 10.87 -15.87
C LYS A 10 0.71 11.66 -15.03
N THR A 11 0.24 12.64 -14.25
CA THR A 11 1.07 13.53 -13.43
C THR A 11 1.67 12.77 -12.24
N GLY A 12 2.96 12.42 -12.29
CA GLY A 12 3.64 11.65 -11.24
C GLY A 12 3.98 10.21 -11.59
N SER A 13 3.57 9.74 -12.77
CA SER A 13 3.91 8.42 -13.28
C SER A 13 5.36 8.25 -13.76
N GLY A 14 6.15 9.34 -13.77
CA GLY A 14 7.48 9.37 -14.41
C GLY A 14 7.45 9.37 -15.95
N LEU A 15 6.32 9.04 -16.59
CA LEU A 15 6.17 8.99 -18.05
C LEU A 15 6.23 10.36 -18.74
N ALA A 16 6.08 11.46 -17.98
CA ALA A 16 6.15 12.82 -18.50
C ALA A 16 7.60 13.34 -18.70
N GLY A 17 8.61 12.47 -18.68
CA GLY A 17 10.02 12.83 -18.93
C GLY A 17 10.67 13.72 -17.87
N ARG A 18 9.96 14.07 -16.79
CA ARG A 18 10.51 14.76 -15.62
C ARG A 18 10.80 13.74 -14.53
N GLN A 19 12.06 13.65 -14.11
CA GLN A 19 12.42 13.13 -12.79
C GLN A 19 11.67 13.99 -11.75
N PHE A 20 10.52 13.52 -11.28
CA PHE A 20 9.86 14.16 -10.16
C PHE A 20 10.69 13.89 -8.91
N LYS A 21 10.88 14.93 -8.07
CA LYS A 21 11.39 14.74 -6.72
C LYS A 21 10.46 13.76 -6.00
N ILE A 22 11.06 12.85 -5.24
CA ILE A 22 10.36 11.92 -4.36
C ILE A 22 9.41 12.74 -3.46
N GLY A 23 8.11 12.72 -3.75
CA GLY A 23 7.06 13.39 -2.94
C GLY A 23 6.07 14.31 -3.67
N GLU A 24 6.31 14.73 -4.92
CA GLU A 24 5.62 15.92 -5.48
C GLU A 24 4.35 15.71 -6.32
N THR A 25 3.68 14.55 -6.34
CA THR A 25 2.56 14.36 -7.29
C THR A 25 1.44 13.47 -6.77
N GLN A 26 0.20 13.98 -6.81
CA GLN A 26 -1.03 13.21 -6.57
C GLN A 26 -1.09 11.94 -7.44
N GLY A 27 -0.63 11.99 -8.70
CA GLY A 27 -0.68 10.79 -9.54
C GLY A 27 0.33 9.70 -9.14
N ALA A 28 1.24 9.94 -8.20
CA ALA A 28 2.00 8.87 -7.59
C ALA A 28 1.18 8.06 -6.55
N GLU A 29 0.17 8.66 -5.92
CA GLU A 29 -0.80 7.94 -5.07
C GLU A 29 -1.72 7.09 -5.95
N ASP A 30 -2.36 7.72 -6.94
CA ASP A 30 -3.24 7.05 -7.91
C ASP A 30 -2.54 5.87 -8.61
N LEU A 31 -1.27 6.07 -9.00
CA LEU A 31 -0.49 5.02 -9.67
C LEU A 31 -0.19 3.85 -8.74
N LEU A 32 0.10 4.10 -7.45
CA LEU A 32 0.27 3.04 -6.46
C LEU A 32 -1.00 2.23 -6.33
N THR A 33 -2.12 2.91 -6.11
CA THR A 33 -3.44 2.31 -5.94
C THR A 33 -3.82 1.47 -7.14
N ALA A 34 -3.78 2.02 -8.36
CA ALA A 34 -4.09 1.27 -9.56
C ALA A 34 -3.13 0.11 -9.80
N THR A 35 -1.84 0.26 -9.51
CA THR A 35 -0.89 -0.84 -9.71
C THR A 35 -1.21 -2.00 -8.79
N ILE A 36 -1.52 -1.76 -7.52
CA ILE A 36 -1.84 -2.80 -6.56
C ILE A 36 -3.18 -3.47 -6.91
N PHE A 37 -4.24 -2.67 -7.08
CA PHE A 37 -5.58 -3.21 -7.31
C PHE A 37 -5.76 -3.89 -8.67
N GLU A 38 -5.02 -3.46 -9.70
CA GLU A 38 -4.98 -4.20 -10.98
C GLU A 38 -4.45 -5.61 -10.76
N ARG A 39 -3.39 -5.77 -9.95
CA ARG A 39 -2.80 -7.08 -9.68
C ARG A 39 -3.68 -7.93 -8.76
N ILE A 40 -4.35 -7.31 -7.79
CA ILE A 40 -5.36 -8.01 -6.96
C ILE A 40 -6.51 -8.53 -7.83
N SER A 41 -6.92 -7.78 -8.86
CA SER A 41 -7.98 -8.22 -9.78
C SER A 41 -7.63 -9.44 -10.64
N TYR A 42 -6.34 -9.79 -10.74
CA TYR A 42 -5.86 -10.98 -11.45
C TYR A 42 -5.74 -12.23 -10.57
N LEU A 43 -6.03 -12.12 -9.28
CA LEU A 43 -5.99 -13.28 -8.39
C LEU A 43 -7.11 -14.27 -8.75
N PRO A 44 -6.82 -15.59 -8.75
CA PRO A 44 -7.87 -16.60 -8.81
C PRO A 44 -8.88 -16.41 -7.68
N ASN A 45 -10.14 -16.77 -7.94
CA ASN A 45 -11.25 -16.61 -6.99
C ASN A 45 -10.93 -17.09 -5.58
N ASN A 46 -10.32 -18.27 -5.44
CA ASN A 46 -9.96 -18.84 -4.12
C ASN A 46 -8.96 -17.94 -3.36
N THR A 47 -7.90 -17.48 -4.03
CA THR A 47 -6.90 -16.58 -3.45
C THR A 47 -7.49 -15.21 -3.14
N PHE A 48 -8.32 -14.67 -4.04
CA PHE A 48 -9.02 -13.40 -3.80
C PHE A 48 -9.90 -13.48 -2.55
N GLN A 49 -10.73 -14.53 -2.43
CA GLN A 49 -11.57 -14.75 -1.25
C GLN A 49 -10.73 -14.89 0.03
N GLU A 50 -9.59 -15.59 -0.03
CA GLU A 50 -8.68 -15.71 1.11
C GLU A 50 -8.10 -14.34 1.53
N VAL A 51 -7.74 -13.50 0.56
CA VAL A 51 -7.30 -12.12 0.82
C VAL A 51 -8.43 -11.31 1.48
N ILE A 52 -9.66 -11.36 0.97
CA ILE A 52 -10.82 -10.66 1.56
C ILE A 52 -11.11 -11.12 2.99
N LYS A 53 -11.12 -12.44 3.23
CA LYS A 53 -11.31 -13.01 4.57
C LYS A 53 -10.27 -12.52 5.56
N LYS A 54 -8.99 -12.57 5.20
CA LYS A 54 -7.88 -12.08 6.05
C LYS A 54 -7.87 -10.56 6.19
N LEU A 55 -8.38 -9.82 5.21
CA LEU A 55 -8.49 -8.37 5.25
C LEU A 55 -9.51 -7.90 6.29
N PHE A 56 -10.57 -8.68 6.50
CA PHE A 56 -11.69 -8.33 7.39
C PHE A 56 -11.87 -9.27 8.58
N ASP A 57 -10.87 -10.09 8.91
CA ASP A 57 -10.91 -11.10 9.99
C ASP A 57 -12.18 -11.99 9.92
N ASP A 58 -12.51 -12.50 8.72
CA ASP A 58 -13.68 -13.36 8.43
C ASP A 58 -15.06 -12.71 8.71
N LYS A 59 -15.13 -11.39 8.94
CA LYS A 59 -16.39 -10.68 9.22
C LYS A 59 -17.17 -10.26 7.99
N GLU A 60 -16.50 -10.21 6.84
CA GLU A 60 -17.06 -9.74 5.58
C GLU A 60 -16.87 -10.79 4.49
N ASP A 61 -17.91 -10.94 3.67
CA ASP A 61 -17.86 -11.74 2.46
C ASP A 61 -18.50 -10.96 1.31
N ILE A 62 -17.79 -10.86 0.19
CA ILE A 62 -18.28 -10.26 -1.05
C ILE A 62 -18.43 -11.32 -2.17
N GLY A 63 -18.13 -12.59 -1.90
CA GLY A 63 -17.99 -13.63 -2.91
C GLY A 63 -16.76 -13.39 -3.80
N ASN A 64 -16.89 -13.70 -5.08
CA ASN A 64 -15.82 -13.46 -6.06
C ASN A 64 -15.84 -12.01 -6.53
N LEU A 65 -14.70 -11.53 -7.03
CA LEU A 65 -14.65 -10.23 -7.69
C LEU A 65 -15.43 -10.30 -9.02
N GLN A 66 -16.51 -9.53 -9.13
CA GLN A 66 -17.31 -9.42 -10.35
C GLN A 66 -16.87 -8.22 -11.20
N ASN A 67 -16.61 -7.08 -10.56
CA ASN A 67 -16.17 -5.87 -11.23
C ASN A 67 -15.19 -5.07 -10.37
N ILE A 68 -14.31 -4.34 -11.05
CA ILE A 68 -13.43 -3.34 -10.45
C ILE A 68 -13.52 -2.05 -11.26
N GLU A 69 -13.83 -0.95 -10.58
CA GLU A 69 -13.92 0.37 -11.19
C GLU A 69 -12.90 1.31 -10.53
N TYR A 70 -12.20 2.10 -11.33
CA TYR A 70 -11.18 3.04 -10.87
C TYR A 70 -11.67 4.48 -11.04
N TRP A 71 -11.57 5.29 -10.00
CA TRP A 71 -12.06 6.67 -9.97
C TRP A 71 -13.46 6.85 -10.56
N PRO A 72 -14.48 6.07 -10.12
CA PRO A 72 -15.85 6.34 -10.53
C PRO A 72 -16.25 7.75 -10.13
N LYS A 73 -17.00 8.43 -10.98
CA LYS A 73 -17.44 9.79 -10.72
C LYS A 73 -18.86 9.78 -10.18
N TRP A 74 -19.00 10.10 -8.91
CA TRP A 74 -20.29 10.24 -8.26
C TRP A 74 -20.63 11.71 -8.07
N MET A 75 -21.92 12.03 -8.14
CA MET A 75 -22.40 13.39 -7.92
C MET A 75 -23.13 13.46 -6.57
N ASN A 76 -22.68 14.37 -5.70
CA ASN A 76 -23.34 14.64 -4.43
C ASN A 76 -23.36 16.14 -4.18
N LYS A 77 -24.57 16.71 -3.99
CA LYS A 77 -24.77 18.14 -3.74
C LYS A 77 -23.99 19.04 -4.71
N ASN A 78 -24.07 18.74 -6.01
CA ASN A 78 -23.39 19.44 -7.10
C ASN A 78 -21.84 19.40 -7.03
N ARG A 79 -21.26 18.44 -6.31
CA ARG A 79 -19.82 18.19 -6.28
C ARG A 79 -19.54 16.78 -6.77
N PHE A 80 -18.45 16.64 -7.50
CA PHE A 80 -17.92 15.32 -7.85
C PHE A 80 -17.18 14.73 -6.67
N ILE A 81 -17.50 13.48 -6.36
CA ILE A 81 -16.79 12.64 -5.41
C ILE A 81 -16.24 11.46 -6.19
N GLU A 82 -14.93 11.24 -6.10
CA GLU A 82 -14.20 10.22 -6.85
C GLU A 82 -13.44 9.34 -5.85
N PRO A 83 -14.02 8.23 -5.34
CA PRO A 83 -13.23 7.26 -4.58
C PRO A 83 -12.17 6.63 -5.50
N ASP A 84 -11.08 6.11 -4.95
CA ASP A 84 -10.01 5.56 -5.78
C ASP A 84 -10.41 4.28 -6.52
N VAL A 85 -11.04 3.34 -5.82
CA VAL A 85 -11.43 2.03 -6.37
C VAL A 85 -12.76 1.58 -5.78
N VAL A 86 -13.59 0.95 -6.59
CA VAL A 86 -14.78 0.22 -6.13
C VAL A 86 -14.70 -1.22 -6.60
N LEU A 87 -14.78 -2.15 -5.65
CA LEU A 87 -14.89 -3.58 -5.92
C LEU A 87 -16.35 -4.01 -5.77
N THR A 88 -16.88 -4.70 -6.78
CA THR A 88 -18.22 -5.30 -6.73
C THR A 88 -18.07 -6.80 -6.59
N GLY A 89 -18.61 -7.34 -5.51
CA GLY A 89 -18.67 -8.77 -5.27
C GLY A 89 -19.83 -9.45 -6.00
N THR A 90 -19.70 -10.75 -6.30
CA THR A 90 -20.78 -11.55 -6.92
C THR A 90 -22.03 -11.65 -6.07
N ASN A 91 -21.96 -11.38 -4.76
CA ASN A 91 -23.12 -11.34 -3.88
C ASN A 91 -23.78 -9.95 -3.78
N GLY A 92 -23.34 -8.98 -4.58
CA GLY A 92 -23.85 -7.60 -4.60
C GLY A 92 -23.26 -6.68 -3.52
N LYS A 93 -22.37 -7.19 -2.66
CA LYS A 93 -21.68 -6.36 -1.66
C LYS A 93 -20.48 -5.67 -2.29
N ASN A 94 -20.36 -4.36 -2.01
CA ASN A 94 -19.30 -3.54 -2.59
C ASN A 94 -18.30 -3.06 -1.53
N ILE A 95 -17.05 -2.93 -1.96
CA ILE A 95 -15.98 -2.29 -1.19
C ILE A 95 -15.63 -0.98 -1.89
N ILE A 96 -15.83 0.14 -1.21
CA ILE A 96 -15.38 1.47 -1.60
C ILE A 96 -14.01 1.67 -0.97
N ILE A 97 -13.01 1.98 -1.79
CA ILE A 97 -11.62 2.06 -1.36
C ILE A 97 -11.13 3.49 -1.54
N GLU A 98 -10.57 4.04 -0.47
CA GLU A 98 -9.93 5.34 -0.45
C GLU A 98 -8.50 5.18 0.09
N ALA A 99 -7.52 5.49 -0.74
CA ALA A 99 -6.15 5.09 -0.53
C ALA A 99 -5.22 6.31 -0.51
N LYS A 100 -4.51 6.50 0.59
CA LYS A 100 -3.49 7.54 0.74
C LYS A 100 -2.09 6.96 0.68
N ARG A 101 -1.16 7.66 0.05
CA ARG A 101 0.14 7.11 -0.36
C ARG A 101 0.96 6.47 0.77
N TYR A 102 1.00 7.09 1.95
CA TYR A 102 1.93 6.69 3.01
C TYR A 102 1.21 6.15 4.24
N ASP A 103 1.85 5.17 4.89
CA ASP A 103 1.49 4.75 6.24
C ASP A 103 2.12 5.72 7.26
N ASN A 104 1.49 5.88 8.42
CA ASN A 104 1.99 6.69 9.55
C ASN A 104 2.01 8.21 9.29
N THR A 105 1.14 8.69 8.40
CA THR A 105 0.88 10.11 8.12
C THR A 105 -0.61 10.37 8.27
N GLN A 106 -1.05 11.49 8.85
CA GLN A 106 -2.49 11.80 8.89
C GLN A 106 -2.92 12.46 7.57
N GLN A 107 -3.52 11.69 6.67
CA GLN A 107 -4.02 12.14 5.37
C GLN A 107 -5.44 11.65 5.06
N GLN A 108 -6.01 10.79 5.91
CA GLN A 108 -7.42 10.41 5.88
C GLN A 108 -8.26 11.46 6.60
N TYR A 109 -9.32 11.95 5.96
CA TYR A 109 -10.20 12.97 6.54
C TYR A 109 -11.64 12.47 6.60
N ALA A 110 -12.25 12.54 7.79
CA ALA A 110 -13.61 12.04 8.03
C ALA A 110 -14.66 12.64 7.08
N ILE A 111 -14.50 13.92 6.70
CA ILE A 111 -15.40 14.59 5.75
C ILE A 111 -15.35 13.98 4.35
N GLN A 112 -14.16 13.58 3.88
CA GLN A 112 -14.00 12.97 2.58
C GLN A 112 -14.68 11.59 2.56
N LEU A 113 -14.34 10.76 3.55
CA LEU A 113 -14.90 9.43 3.74
C LEU A 113 -16.44 9.44 3.92
N ALA A 114 -16.98 10.43 4.66
CA ALA A 114 -18.42 10.59 4.79
C ALA A 114 -19.11 10.96 3.47
N ASN A 115 -18.48 11.82 2.67
CA ASN A 115 -19.01 12.20 1.35
C ASN A 115 -19.01 11.01 0.38
N GLU A 116 -17.98 10.17 0.39
CA GLU A 116 -17.96 8.93 -0.41
C GLU A 116 -19.12 7.99 -0.07
N ILE A 117 -19.38 7.76 1.23
CA ILE A 117 -20.52 6.94 1.67
C ILE A 117 -21.83 7.53 1.14
N MET A 118 -22.09 8.83 1.39
CA MET A 118 -23.33 9.46 0.94
C MET A 118 -23.48 9.38 -0.59
N SER A 119 -22.40 9.65 -1.33
CA SER A 119 -22.40 9.68 -2.80
C SER A 119 -22.60 8.29 -3.42
N TYR A 120 -22.08 7.24 -2.79
CA TYR A 120 -22.32 5.86 -3.18
C TYR A 120 -23.81 5.53 -3.13
N TYR A 121 -24.47 5.91 -2.03
CA TYR A 121 -25.90 5.67 -1.86
C TYR A 121 -26.76 6.43 -2.85
N ASP A 122 -26.42 7.70 -3.12
CA ASP A 122 -27.11 8.53 -4.10
C ASP A 122 -26.92 8.01 -5.53
N SER A 123 -25.74 7.48 -5.85
CA SER A 123 -25.39 7.06 -7.22
C SER A 123 -25.79 5.63 -7.57
N THR A 124 -25.78 4.70 -6.59
CA THR A 124 -26.00 3.28 -6.85
C THR A 124 -27.35 2.76 -6.34
N GLY A 125 -27.95 3.42 -5.35
CA GLY A 125 -29.15 2.92 -4.65
C GLY A 125 -28.92 1.64 -3.82
N LEU A 126 -27.70 1.08 -3.81
CA LEU A 126 -27.35 -0.13 -3.08
C LEU A 126 -27.20 0.13 -1.58
N SER A 127 -27.12 -0.94 -0.79
CA SER A 127 -27.10 -0.85 0.68
C SER A 127 -25.90 -1.54 1.32
N ASN A 128 -25.47 -0.99 2.45
CA ASN A 128 -24.44 -1.51 3.35
C ASN A 128 -23.06 -1.75 2.69
N PRO A 129 -22.45 -0.71 2.08
CA PRO A 129 -21.10 -0.84 1.54
C PRO A 129 -20.07 -1.02 2.66
N ILE A 130 -18.95 -1.63 2.29
CA ILE A 130 -17.72 -1.61 3.08
C ILE A 130 -16.90 -0.41 2.61
N LEU A 131 -16.58 0.52 3.52
CA LEU A 131 -15.61 1.57 3.28
C LEU A 131 -14.25 1.10 3.81
N LEU A 132 -13.26 1.00 2.93
CA LEU A 132 -11.89 0.60 3.24
C LEU A 132 -10.92 1.75 3.01
N ALA A 133 -10.48 2.37 4.09
CA ALA A 133 -9.43 3.37 4.06
C ALA A 133 -8.05 2.69 4.12
N ILE A 134 -7.19 2.95 3.13
CA ILE A 134 -5.83 2.38 3.04
C ILE A 134 -4.81 3.49 3.17
N GLY A 135 -3.76 3.32 3.98
CA GLY A 135 -2.77 4.37 4.17
C GLY A 135 -3.37 5.63 4.84
N GLY A 136 -2.57 6.68 5.00
CA GLY A 136 -2.99 8.00 5.47
C GLY A 136 -3.50 8.06 6.90
N MET A 137 -3.12 7.12 7.76
CA MET A 137 -3.32 7.27 9.21
C MET A 137 -1.99 7.21 9.95
N ASP A 138 -1.88 8.03 11.00
CA ASP A 138 -0.76 8.05 11.95
C ASP A 138 -0.66 6.75 12.76
N SER A 139 -1.79 6.12 13.07
CA SER A 139 -1.88 4.77 13.62
C SER A 139 -3.14 4.04 13.17
N TYR A 140 -3.09 2.71 13.19
CA TYR A 140 -4.20 1.81 12.85
C TYR A 140 -4.72 1.05 14.07
N ASP A 141 -4.43 1.56 15.27
CA ASP A 141 -4.96 0.97 16.49
C ASP A 141 -6.46 1.23 16.63
N LYS A 142 -7.11 0.39 17.44
CA LYS A 142 -8.56 0.44 17.65
C LYS A 142 -9.05 1.83 18.11
N LYS A 143 -8.28 2.54 18.94
CA LYS A 143 -8.68 3.85 19.46
C LYS A 143 -8.71 4.88 18.34
N ARG A 144 -7.73 4.85 17.43
CA ARG A 144 -7.68 5.76 16.29
C ARG A 144 -8.78 5.48 15.27
N VAL A 145 -9.03 4.21 14.96
CA VAL A 145 -10.11 3.78 14.05
C VAL A 145 -11.48 4.15 14.61
N GLU A 146 -11.73 3.96 15.91
CA GLU A 146 -13.00 4.37 16.53
C GLU A 146 -13.17 5.90 16.57
N LYS A 147 -12.08 6.66 16.68
CA LYS A 147 -12.14 8.13 16.61
C LYS A 147 -12.62 8.60 15.23
N ILE A 148 -11.99 8.14 14.14
CA ILE A 148 -12.40 8.54 12.78
C ILE A 148 -13.81 8.06 12.46
N LYS A 149 -14.19 6.85 12.92
CA LYS A 149 -15.56 6.34 12.80
C LYS A 149 -16.59 7.25 13.47
N LYS A 150 -16.30 7.76 14.67
CA LYS A 150 -17.16 8.72 15.37
C LYS A 150 -17.27 10.05 14.62
N GLU A 151 -16.17 10.56 14.08
CA GLU A 151 -16.15 11.78 13.27
C GLU A 151 -16.99 11.63 11.99
N ILE A 152 -16.86 10.51 11.26
CA ILE A 152 -17.69 10.19 10.10
C ILE A 152 -19.16 10.15 10.49
N LYS A 153 -19.52 9.42 11.56
CA LYS A 153 -20.91 9.33 12.04
C LYS A 153 -21.51 10.69 12.37
N ASN A 154 -20.75 11.57 13.04
CA ASN A 154 -21.22 12.93 13.35
C ASN A 154 -21.57 13.71 12.08
N ILE A 155 -20.72 13.63 11.05
CA ILE A 155 -20.93 14.29 9.76
C ILE A 155 -22.16 13.71 9.05
N LEU A 156 -22.32 12.39 9.04
CA LEU A 156 -23.49 11.74 8.45
C LEU A 156 -24.79 12.16 9.16
N ILE A 157 -24.82 12.20 10.49
CA ILE A 157 -25.97 12.67 11.27
C ILE A 157 -26.30 14.13 10.95
N GLN A 158 -25.30 15.01 10.86
CA GLN A 158 -25.50 16.42 10.47
C GLN A 158 -26.10 16.56 9.06
N ASN A 159 -25.89 15.57 8.19
CA ASN A 159 -26.46 15.50 6.85
C ASN A 159 -27.78 14.70 6.78
N SER A 160 -28.39 14.37 7.93
CA SER A 160 -29.61 13.55 8.03
C SER A 160 -29.47 12.16 7.36
N PHE A 161 -28.25 11.63 7.30
CA PHE A 161 -27.96 10.34 6.71
C PHE A 161 -28.06 9.23 7.77
N ASN A 162 -28.91 8.23 7.53
CA ASN A 162 -29.28 7.19 8.50
C ASN A 162 -29.08 5.75 8.00
N ARG A 163 -28.28 5.54 6.95
CA ARG A 163 -28.03 4.20 6.40
C ARG A 163 -26.76 3.58 6.99
N GLU A 164 -26.71 2.24 6.99
CA GLU A 164 -25.61 1.47 7.57
C GLU A 164 -24.39 1.40 6.63
N PHE A 165 -23.20 1.33 7.20
CA PHE A 165 -21.96 1.05 6.48
C PHE A 165 -20.98 0.40 7.44
N THR A 166 -20.00 -0.32 6.90
CA THR A 166 -18.88 -0.83 7.70
C THR A 166 -17.58 -0.12 7.33
N LEU A 167 -16.81 0.29 8.33
CA LEU A 167 -15.53 0.96 8.14
C LEU A 167 -14.38 0.03 8.54
N TYR A 168 -13.42 -0.13 7.64
CA TYR A 168 -12.11 -0.71 7.94
C TYR A 168 -11.02 0.30 7.57
N CYS A 169 -9.96 0.33 8.38
CA CYS A 169 -8.79 1.13 8.11
C CYS A 169 -7.56 0.23 8.22
N ILE A 170 -6.73 0.25 7.17
CA ILE A 170 -5.56 -0.62 7.07
C ILE A 170 -4.37 0.15 6.52
N SER A 171 -3.18 -0.26 6.91
CA SER A 171 -1.95 0.27 6.33
C SER A 171 -1.59 -0.50 5.04
N TRP A 172 -0.89 0.14 4.10
CA TRP A 172 -0.35 -0.55 2.93
C TRP A 172 0.51 -1.75 3.34
N LYS A 173 1.36 -1.60 4.36
CA LYS A 173 2.15 -2.71 4.91
C LYS A 173 1.27 -3.92 5.27
N LYS A 174 0.15 -3.73 5.96
CA LYS A 174 -0.73 -4.84 6.36
C LYS A 174 -1.42 -5.46 5.15
N LEU A 175 -1.82 -4.68 4.15
CA LEU A 175 -2.34 -5.21 2.88
C LEU A 175 -1.32 -6.12 2.20
N TYR A 176 -0.05 -5.68 2.10
CA TYR A 176 1.01 -6.51 1.56
C TYR A 176 1.20 -7.81 2.34
N GLN A 177 1.21 -7.75 3.68
CA GLN A 177 1.36 -8.93 4.53
C GLN A 177 0.21 -9.93 4.34
N ILE A 178 -1.02 -9.44 4.13
CA ILE A 178 -2.16 -10.30 3.80
C ILE A 178 -1.90 -11.00 2.48
N LEU A 179 -1.56 -10.26 1.42
CA LEU A 179 -1.26 -10.82 0.10
C LEU A 179 -0.13 -11.86 0.16
N GLU A 180 0.97 -11.54 0.85
CA GLU A 180 2.10 -12.45 1.04
C GLU A 180 1.70 -13.72 1.78
N SER A 181 0.79 -13.63 2.75
CA SER A 181 0.30 -14.79 3.50
C SER A 181 -0.73 -15.64 2.76
N SER A 182 -1.42 -15.06 1.75
CA SER A 182 -2.47 -15.75 0.97
C SER A 182 -1.96 -16.38 -0.32
N ILE A 183 -0.70 -16.13 -0.69
CA ILE A 183 -0.10 -16.64 -1.92
C ILE A 183 0.94 -17.69 -1.54
N HIS A 184 0.71 -18.96 -1.91
CA HIS A 184 1.63 -20.03 -1.59
C HIS A 184 2.92 -19.94 -2.43
N GLN A 185 4.04 -20.39 -1.86
CA GLN A 185 5.35 -20.37 -2.55
C GLN A 185 5.38 -21.26 -3.80
N SER A 186 4.55 -22.31 -3.85
CA SER A 186 4.42 -23.20 -5.00
C SER A 186 3.68 -22.56 -6.18
N GLU A 187 2.94 -21.47 -5.97
CA GLU A 187 2.12 -20.82 -6.99
C GLU A 187 2.95 -19.79 -7.78
N ILE A 188 3.81 -20.27 -8.66
CA ILE A 188 4.81 -19.46 -9.40
C ILE A 188 4.18 -18.23 -10.07
N PHE A 189 3.00 -18.37 -10.68
CA PHE A 189 2.28 -17.25 -11.30
C PHE A 189 1.89 -16.18 -10.28
N LEU A 190 1.35 -16.57 -9.13
CA LEU A 190 0.96 -15.63 -8.08
C LEU A 190 2.17 -15.01 -7.39
N GLN A 191 3.29 -15.74 -7.30
CA GLN A 191 4.57 -15.17 -6.83
C GLN A 191 5.07 -14.05 -7.75
N ARG A 192 4.83 -14.14 -9.07
CA ARG A 192 5.12 -13.03 -10.00
C ARG A 192 4.24 -11.81 -9.72
N ILE A 193 2.94 -12.01 -9.53
CA ILE A 193 2.01 -10.94 -9.13
C ILE A 193 2.48 -10.27 -7.82
N LEU A 194 2.81 -11.06 -6.81
CA LEU A 194 3.30 -10.56 -5.53
C LEU A 194 4.64 -9.81 -5.67
N SER A 195 5.51 -10.27 -6.57
CA SER A 195 6.76 -9.58 -6.91
C SER A 195 6.50 -8.22 -7.55
N ASP A 196 5.58 -8.13 -8.52
CA ASP A 196 5.21 -6.86 -9.15
C ASP A 196 4.66 -5.86 -8.14
N ILE A 197 3.79 -6.33 -7.23
CA ILE A 197 3.28 -5.51 -6.12
C ILE A 197 4.43 -5.03 -5.24
N ARG A 198 5.40 -5.91 -4.92
CA ARG A 198 6.57 -5.55 -4.11
C ARG A 198 7.40 -4.45 -4.75
N GLU A 199 7.66 -4.56 -6.05
CA GLU A 199 8.41 -3.54 -6.80
C GLU A 199 7.65 -2.21 -6.85
N ALA A 200 6.32 -2.23 -6.96
CA ALA A 200 5.52 -1.01 -6.84
C ALA A 200 5.70 -0.35 -5.46
N TYR A 201 5.63 -1.11 -4.37
CA TYR A 201 5.88 -0.57 -3.02
C TYR A 201 7.27 0.08 -2.91
N ILE A 202 8.31 -0.60 -3.42
CA ILE A 202 9.69 -0.09 -3.44
C ILE A 202 9.76 1.22 -4.23
N TRP A 203 9.21 1.24 -5.45
CA TRP A 203 9.22 2.41 -6.33
C TRP A 203 8.51 3.62 -5.72
N HIS A 204 7.39 3.39 -5.02
CA HIS A 204 6.63 4.43 -4.36
C HIS A 204 7.18 4.87 -2.99
N GLY A 205 8.20 4.18 -2.46
CA GLY A 205 8.78 4.44 -1.13
C GLY A 205 7.91 3.94 0.04
N VAL A 206 7.00 2.99 -0.22
CA VAL A 206 6.10 2.42 0.79
C VAL A 206 6.73 1.18 1.41
N ARG A 207 6.78 1.13 2.75
CA ARG A 207 7.37 -0.01 3.46
C ARG A 207 6.39 -1.17 3.55
N TYR A 208 6.73 -2.30 2.92
CA TYR A 208 5.95 -3.53 3.01
C TYR A 208 6.43 -4.48 4.13
N LYS A 209 7.67 -4.33 4.63
CA LYS A 209 8.22 -5.09 5.75
C LYS A 209 8.29 -4.28 7.05
N SER A 210 8.24 -4.97 8.18
CA SER A 210 8.53 -4.37 9.49
C SER A 210 9.97 -3.87 9.55
N ILE A 211 10.20 -2.78 10.28
CA ILE A 211 11.55 -2.34 10.61
C ILE A 211 12.24 -3.47 11.37
N GLN A 212 13.32 -4.00 10.80
CA GLN A 212 14.22 -4.90 11.50
C GLN A 212 15.36 -4.06 12.07
N TRP A 213 15.49 -4.05 13.38
CA TRP A 213 16.64 -3.43 14.02
C TRP A 213 17.86 -4.33 13.83
N LEU A 214 19.04 -3.76 13.62
CA LEU A 214 20.28 -4.52 13.45
C LEU A 214 20.48 -5.58 14.57
N LYS A 215 20.16 -5.20 15.81
CA LYS A 215 20.19 -6.09 17.00
C LYS A 215 19.25 -7.31 16.93
N SER A 216 18.22 -7.25 16.08
CA SER A 216 17.24 -8.32 15.88
C SER A 216 17.57 -9.22 14.69
N LEU A 217 18.56 -8.86 13.87
CA LEU A 217 19.04 -9.73 12.82
C LEU A 217 19.82 -10.88 13.46
N LYS A 218 19.49 -12.11 13.06
CA LYS A 218 20.34 -13.26 13.41
C LYS A 218 21.72 -12.98 12.84
N ARG A 219 22.74 -13.10 13.68
CA ARG A 219 24.13 -13.06 13.23
C ARG A 219 24.33 -14.25 12.30
N ASN A 220 24.33 -13.98 11.00
CA ASN A 220 24.91 -14.92 10.06
C ASN A 220 26.41 -14.77 10.23
N ASP A 221 27.07 -15.81 10.74
CA ASP A 221 28.52 -15.82 10.79
C ASP A 221 29.02 -15.74 9.35
N ILE A 222 29.50 -14.55 8.98
CA ILE A 222 30.15 -14.34 7.70
C ILE A 222 31.46 -15.11 7.78
N ILE A 223 31.49 -16.26 7.10
CA ILE A 223 32.73 -16.99 6.87
C ILE A 223 33.57 -16.10 5.96
N HIS A 224 34.62 -15.52 6.51
CA HIS A 224 35.65 -14.88 5.72
C HIS A 224 36.83 -15.83 5.63
N ILE A 225 37.44 -15.90 4.45
CA ILE A 225 38.74 -16.51 4.27
C ILE A 225 39.70 -15.35 4.10
N SER A 226 40.63 -15.18 5.04
CA SER A 226 41.78 -14.32 4.82
C SER A 226 42.65 -14.98 3.76
N ILE A 227 42.57 -14.52 2.52
CA ILE A 227 43.52 -14.93 1.48
C ILE A 227 44.83 -14.20 1.82
N PRO A 228 45.90 -14.89 2.20
CA PRO A 228 47.18 -14.23 2.35
C PRO A 228 47.56 -13.68 0.97
N ILE A 229 47.78 -12.38 0.90
CA ILE A 229 48.48 -11.79 -0.24
C ILE A 229 49.90 -12.36 -0.15
N LYS A 230 50.12 -13.48 -0.82
CA LYS A 230 51.40 -14.17 -0.99
C LYS A 230 51.30 -15.11 -2.19
N ILE A 231 50.92 -14.55 -3.34
CA ILE A 231 51.54 -14.99 -4.58
C ILE A 231 53.00 -14.63 -4.41
N ARG A 232 53.80 -15.61 -4.03
CA ARG A 232 55.25 -15.53 -4.01
C ARG A 232 55.73 -15.62 -5.46
N ILE A 233 55.40 -14.60 -6.26
CA ILE A 233 56.38 -14.03 -7.17
C ILE A 233 57.47 -13.51 -6.24
N GLU A 234 58.72 -13.82 -6.53
CA GLU A 234 59.87 -13.30 -5.79
C GLU A 234 59.72 -11.77 -5.56
N LYS A 235 59.94 -11.17 -4.39
CA LYS A 235 59.80 -11.55 -2.96
C LYS A 235 60.08 -10.25 -2.18
N LYS A 236 59.09 -9.36 -2.00
CA LYS A 236 59.16 -8.24 -1.03
C LYS A 236 57.77 -7.98 -0.46
N TRP A 237 57.43 -8.68 0.62
CA TRP A 237 56.23 -8.39 1.39
C TRP A 237 56.56 -7.27 2.38
N ILE A 238 55.95 -6.11 2.16
CA ILE A 238 55.98 -4.97 3.07
C ILE A 238 55.13 -5.34 4.30
N GLU A 239 55.66 -5.06 5.47
CA GLU A 239 55.01 -5.29 6.76
C GLU A 239 53.72 -4.46 6.87
N LEU A 240 52.57 -5.12 7.03
CA LEU A 240 51.30 -4.43 7.23
C LEU A 240 51.21 -3.91 8.67
N LYS A 241 51.18 -2.58 8.81
CA LYS A 241 50.97 -1.89 10.10
C LYS A 241 49.53 -2.08 10.59
N LYS A 242 49.36 -2.22 11.91
CA LYS A 242 48.05 -2.17 12.58
C LYS A 242 47.35 -0.86 12.23
N MET A 243 46.14 -0.95 11.68
CA MET A 243 45.26 0.21 11.50
C MET A 243 44.21 0.22 12.63
N ASN A 244 44.34 1.19 13.54
CA ASN A 244 43.31 1.47 14.54
C ASN A 244 42.19 2.26 13.86
N ILE A 245 41.08 1.60 13.51
CA ILE A 245 39.89 2.27 12.98
C ILE A 245 39.22 2.99 14.16
N SER A 246 39.41 4.31 14.23
CA SER A 246 38.62 5.19 15.10
C SER A 246 37.56 5.91 14.25
N LYS A 247 36.49 6.41 14.90
CA LYS A 247 35.26 6.97 14.28
C LYS A 247 35.46 8.18 13.33
N THR A 248 36.69 8.59 13.02
CA THR A 248 36.99 9.84 12.33
C THR A 248 37.14 9.73 10.81
N HIS A 249 37.15 8.53 10.22
CA HIS A 249 37.28 8.34 8.78
C HIS A 249 36.21 7.38 8.24
N PHE A 250 34.98 7.88 8.13
CA PHE A 250 34.00 7.32 7.20
C PHE A 250 34.08 8.16 5.92
N PRO A 251 34.34 7.58 4.74
CA PRO A 251 34.10 8.30 3.51
C PRO A 251 32.60 8.57 3.44
N SER A 252 32.23 9.85 3.45
CA SER A 252 30.87 10.29 3.16
C SER A 252 30.50 9.78 1.77
N PHE A 253 29.40 9.02 1.68
CA PHE A 253 28.77 8.62 0.42
C PHE A 253 28.04 9.78 -0.29
N LEU A 254 28.52 11.00 -0.09
CA LEU A 254 28.05 12.19 -0.77
C LEU A 254 29.23 12.67 -1.61
N GLY A 255 29.16 12.40 -2.91
CA GLY A 255 29.93 13.15 -3.90
C GLY A 255 29.50 14.62 -3.86
N GLU A 256 30.44 15.48 -4.24
CA GLU A 256 30.37 16.94 -4.40
C GLU A 256 29.04 17.66 -4.09
#